data_AF-A0AB39UWG6-F1
#
_entry.id   AF-A0AB39UWG6-F1
#
_cell.length_a   1.000
_cell.length_b   1.000
_cell.length_c   1.000
_cell.angle_alpha   90.00
_cell.angle_beta   90.00
_cell.angle_gamma   90.00
#
_symmetry.space_group_name_H-M   'P 1'
#
loop_
_entity.id
_entity.type
_entity.pdbx_description
1 polymer ?
#
loop_
_entity_poly.entity_id
_entity_poly.type
_entity_poly.pdbx_seq_one_letter_code
_entity_poly.pdbx_strand_id
1 'polypeptide(L)'
;MSDNDFVTGRKYFDNKYFPRGFRRSGEFTRAEAQILEDCGVALRALMTGEKQPETEAEKHFMSVVSGEIEPETPVEKAWIKYMKYISQPRLAYVTAMSRPVDSDDLVDYTDFDMD
;
A
#
# COMPACT_ATOMS: atom_id res chain seq x y z
N MET A 1 -24.63 -10.90 10.46
CA MET A 1 -23.23 -10.91 10.95
C MET A 1 -22.81 -9.47 11.03
N SER A 2 -22.38 -9.02 12.19
CA SER A 2 -22.43 -7.60 12.58
C SER A 2 -21.21 -6.82 12.06
N ASP A 3 -21.43 -5.86 11.17
CA ASP A 3 -20.42 -4.88 10.72
C ASP A 3 -19.82 -4.02 11.87
N ASN A 4 -20.39 -4.11 13.08
CA ASN A 4 -20.00 -3.32 14.25
C ASN A 4 -18.83 -3.90 15.05
N ASP A 5 -18.39 -5.15 14.82
CA ASP A 5 -17.32 -5.77 15.62
C ASP A 5 -15.95 -5.08 15.44
N PHE A 6 -15.79 -4.31 14.37
CA PHE A 6 -14.57 -3.59 14.03
C PHE A 6 -14.67 -2.07 14.19
N VAL A 7 -15.87 -1.54 14.45
CA VAL A 7 -16.09 -0.10 14.51
C VAL A 7 -15.45 0.44 15.77
N THR A 8 -14.42 1.26 15.60
CA THR A 8 -13.83 1.99 16.72
C THR A 8 -14.45 3.39 16.77
N GLY A 9 -14.56 3.97 17.96
CA GLY A 9 -15.03 5.36 18.11
C GLY A 9 -14.08 6.41 17.47
N ARG A 10 -12.98 5.98 16.84
CA ARG A 10 -12.02 6.84 16.14
C ARG A 10 -12.05 6.54 14.65
N LYS A 11 -12.13 7.61 13.85
CA LYS A 11 -12.06 7.50 12.40
C LYS A 11 -10.62 7.41 11.92
N TYR A 12 -10.36 6.46 11.03
CA TYR A 12 -9.10 6.29 10.34
C TYR A 12 -8.97 7.30 9.21
N PHE A 13 -7.88 8.06 9.23
CA PHE A 13 -7.53 8.99 8.16
C PHE A 13 -6.09 8.74 7.72
N ASP A 14 -5.92 8.30 6.47
CA ASP A 14 -4.60 8.16 5.88
C ASP A 14 -4.29 9.35 4.97
N ASN A 15 -3.87 10.45 5.60
CA ASN A 15 -3.49 11.67 4.87
C ASN A 15 -2.21 11.52 4.03
N LYS A 16 -1.44 10.43 4.22
CA LYS A 16 -0.20 10.18 3.47
C LYS A 16 -0.50 9.76 2.04
N TYR A 17 -1.40 8.80 1.88
CA TYR A 17 -1.79 8.30 0.55
C TYR A 17 -3.07 8.96 0.03
N PHE A 18 -3.96 9.40 0.93
CA PHE A 18 -5.24 10.03 0.63
C PHE A 18 -5.35 11.40 1.30
N PRO A 19 -4.59 12.42 0.86
CA PRO A 19 -4.63 13.77 1.45
C PRO A 19 -6.01 14.45 1.32
N ARG A 20 -6.86 13.97 0.41
CA ARG A 20 -8.25 14.43 0.21
C ARG A 20 -9.30 13.49 0.82
N GLY A 21 -8.87 12.40 1.47
CA GLY A 21 -9.72 11.36 2.05
C GLY A 21 -10.21 10.31 1.05
N PHE A 22 -10.61 9.14 1.57
CA PHE A 22 -11.04 7.98 0.78
C PHE A 22 -12.20 8.30 -0.17
N ARG A 23 -13.18 9.08 0.28
CA ARG A 23 -14.38 9.46 -0.50
C ARG A 23 -14.08 10.28 -1.75
N ARG A 24 -12.96 11.03 -1.75
CA ARG A 24 -12.56 11.89 -2.89
C ARG A 24 -11.49 11.23 -3.77
N SER A 25 -11.08 10.01 -3.45
CA SER A 25 -10.06 9.29 -4.22
C SER A 25 -10.59 8.70 -5.52
N GLY A 26 -11.89 8.45 -5.63
CA GLY A 26 -12.49 7.77 -6.79
C GLY A 26 -12.30 6.25 -6.81
N GLU A 27 -11.34 5.72 -6.04
CA GLU A 27 -11.01 4.29 -5.96
C GLU A 27 -11.94 3.47 -5.06
N PHE A 28 -12.64 4.16 -4.17
CA PHE A 28 -13.54 3.54 -3.18
C PHE A 28 -14.94 4.08 -3.35
N THR A 29 -15.92 3.19 -3.23
CA THR A 29 -17.32 3.58 -3.09
C THR A 29 -17.55 4.29 -1.76
N ARG A 30 -18.65 5.05 -1.68
CA ARG A 30 -19.01 5.79 -0.46
C ARG A 30 -19.16 4.85 0.76
N ALA A 31 -19.62 3.62 0.56
CA ALA A 31 -19.76 2.61 1.60
C ALA A 31 -18.39 2.07 2.04
N GLU A 32 -17.52 1.69 1.10
CA GLU A 32 -16.15 1.23 1.42
C GLU A 32 -15.35 2.31 2.15
N ALA A 33 -15.46 3.57 1.73
CA ALA A 33 -14.80 4.69 2.41
C ALA A 33 -15.27 4.84 3.86
N GLN A 34 -16.58 4.70 4.12
CA GLN A 34 -17.13 4.74 5.48
C GLN A 34 -16.59 3.59 6.32
N ILE A 35 -16.55 2.38 5.75
CA ILE A 35 -16.03 1.19 6.42
C ILE A 35 -14.53 1.35 6.75
N LEU A 36 -13.72 1.85 5.82
CA LEU A 36 -12.31 2.12 6.06
C LEU A 36 -12.11 3.20 7.13
N GLU A 37 -12.93 4.24 7.12
CA GLU A 37 -12.93 5.28 8.16
C GLU A 37 -13.27 4.68 9.54
N ASP A 38 -14.31 3.85 9.66
CA ASP A 38 -14.78 3.38 10.97
C ASP A 38 -13.97 2.18 11.51
N CYS A 39 -13.58 1.26 10.63
CA CYS A 39 -12.87 0.02 10.98
C CYS A 39 -11.35 0.13 10.83
N GLY A 40 -10.84 1.08 10.04
CA GLY A 40 -9.42 1.15 9.68
C GLY A 40 -8.47 1.30 10.87
N VAL A 41 -8.92 1.90 11.97
CA VAL A 41 -8.12 2.01 13.21
C VAL A 41 -7.95 0.64 13.86
N ALA A 42 -9.03 -0.14 14.00
CA ALA A 42 -8.96 -1.50 14.55
C ALA A 42 -8.11 -2.41 13.67
N LEU A 43 -8.35 -2.40 12.35
CA LEU A 43 -7.62 -3.24 11.40
C LEU A 43 -6.12 -2.94 11.42
N ARG A 44 -5.75 -1.66 11.49
CA ARG A 44 -4.35 -1.25 11.61
C ARG A 44 -3.74 -1.68 12.95
N ALA A 45 -4.46 -1.53 14.05
CA ALA A 45 -3.98 -1.95 15.37
C ALA A 45 -3.76 -3.47 15.44
N LEU A 46 -4.67 -4.26 14.86
CA LEU A 46 -4.53 -5.71 14.72
C LEU A 46 -3.30 -6.07 13.87
N MET A 47 -3.15 -5.42 12.72
CA MET A 47 -2.00 -5.67 11.83
C MET A 47 -0.66 -5.29 12.46
N THR A 48 -0.63 -4.21 13.25
CA THR A 48 0.59 -3.74 13.94
C THR A 48 0.88 -4.57 15.21
N GLY A 49 -0.05 -5.43 15.62
CA GLY A 49 0.04 -6.20 16.86
C GLY A 49 -0.25 -5.40 18.13
N GLU A 50 -0.79 -4.18 18.01
CA GLU A 50 -1.24 -3.38 19.16
C GLU A 50 -2.51 -3.96 19.80
N LYS A 51 -3.34 -4.63 19.00
CA LYS A 51 -4.54 -5.34 19.46
C LYS A 51 -4.44 -6.81 19.09
N GLN A 52 -4.84 -7.70 19.99
CA GLN A 52 -4.94 -9.14 19.71
C GLN A 52 -6.30 -9.45 19.08
N PRO A 53 -6.36 -10.38 18.12
CA PRO A 53 -7.62 -10.84 17.53
C PRO A 53 -8.44 -11.62 18.57
N GLU A 54 -9.47 -11.00 19.11
CA GLU A 54 -10.39 -11.62 20.06
C GLU A 54 -11.57 -12.28 19.34
N THR A 55 -12.02 -11.67 18.23
CA THR A 55 -13.20 -12.12 17.50
C THR A 55 -12.83 -13.08 16.35
N GLU A 56 -13.73 -14.01 16.02
CA GLU A 56 -13.57 -14.94 14.88
C GLU A 56 -13.33 -14.19 13.56
N ALA A 57 -14.00 -13.05 13.38
CA ALA A 57 -13.82 -12.18 12.22
C ALA A 57 -12.41 -11.52 12.19
N GLU A 58 -11.82 -11.19 13.35
CA GLU A 58 -10.44 -10.66 13.42
C GLU A 58 -9.40 -11.75 13.11
N LYS A 59 -9.67 -13.00 13.52
CA LYS A 59 -8.82 -14.15 13.16
C LYS A 59 -8.88 -14.44 11.67
N HIS A 60 -10.07 -14.40 11.08
CA HIS A 60 -10.26 -14.56 9.65
C HIS A 60 -9.51 -13.46 8.88
N PHE A 61 -9.63 -12.21 9.32
CA PHE A 61 -8.89 -11.08 8.75
C PHE A 61 -7.37 -11.29 8.75
N MET A 62 -6.78 -11.87 9.81
CA MET A 62 -5.35 -12.19 9.82
C MET A 62 -4.96 -13.19 8.73
N SER A 63 -5.74 -14.25 8.54
CA SER A 63 -5.52 -15.22 7.46
C SER A 63 -5.71 -14.60 6.08
N VAL A 64 -6.67 -13.68 5.92
CA VAL A 64 -6.87 -12.89 4.68
C VAL A 64 -5.67 -11.99 4.40
N VAL A 65 -5.14 -11.30 5.41
CA VAL A 65 -3.94 -10.45 5.28
C VAL A 65 -2.70 -11.28 4.95
N SER A 66 -2.61 -12.51 5.49
CA SER A 66 -1.55 -13.47 5.15
C SER A 66 -1.69 -14.04 3.73
N GLY A 67 -2.84 -13.86 3.09
CA GLY A 67 -3.13 -14.39 1.75
C GLY A 67 -3.56 -15.86 1.74
N GLU A 68 -3.92 -16.43 2.88
CA GLU A 68 -4.40 -17.81 2.99
C GLU A 68 -5.87 -17.95 2.64
N ILE A 69 -6.66 -16.89 2.86
CA ILE A 69 -8.11 -16.89 2.65
C ILE A 69 -8.54 -15.69 1.80
N GLU A 70 -9.57 -15.88 0.97
CA GLU A 70 -10.15 -14.80 0.18
C GLU A 70 -11.01 -13.86 1.05
N PRO A 71 -10.97 -12.54 0.82
CA PRO A 71 -11.77 -11.60 1.58
C PRO A 71 -13.26 -11.84 1.29
N GLU A 72 -14.03 -12.22 2.31
CA GLU A 72 -15.45 -12.54 2.15
C GLU A 72 -16.30 -11.30 2.43
N THR A 73 -15.92 -10.55 3.46
CA THR A 73 -16.64 -9.37 3.94
C THR A 73 -16.31 -8.11 3.15
N PRO A 74 -17.23 -7.12 3.08
CA PRO A 74 -16.95 -5.83 2.45
C PRO A 74 -15.81 -5.09 3.16
N VAL A 75 -15.66 -5.30 4.47
CA VAL A 75 -14.57 -4.73 5.30
C VAL A 75 -13.21 -5.23 4.83
N GLU A 76 -13.05 -6.55 4.72
CA GLU A 76 -11.81 -7.18 4.24
C GLU A 76 -11.50 -6.77 2.80
N LYS A 77 -12.50 -6.77 1.91
CA LYS A 77 -12.32 -6.34 0.51
C LYS A 77 -11.82 -4.91 0.41
N ALA A 78 -12.41 -3.99 1.18
CA ALA A 78 -11.98 -2.60 1.22
C ALA A 78 -10.56 -2.46 1.78
N TRP A 79 -10.23 -3.21 2.85
CA TRP A 79 -8.90 -3.19 3.45
C TRP A 79 -7.82 -3.75 2.52
N ILE A 80 -8.04 -4.90 1.89
CA ILE A 80 -7.10 -5.49 0.93
C ILE A 80 -6.89 -4.54 -0.26
N LYS A 81 -7.95 -3.90 -0.76
CA LYS A 81 -7.83 -2.87 -1.81
C LYS A 81 -6.98 -1.70 -1.36
N TYR A 82 -7.21 -1.19 -0.15
CA TYR A 82 -6.40 -0.15 0.47
C TYR A 82 -4.94 -0.57 0.63
N MET A 83 -4.68 -1.76 1.16
CA MET A 83 -3.34 -2.34 1.32
C MET A 83 -2.62 -2.47 -0.01
N LYS A 84 -3.29 -2.98 -1.05
CA LYS A 84 -2.74 -3.02 -2.41
C LYS A 84 -2.35 -1.63 -2.86
N TYR A 85 -3.21 -0.62 -2.68
CA TYR A 85 -2.93 0.75 -3.11
C TYR A 85 -1.72 1.38 -2.41
N ILE A 86 -1.58 1.20 -1.09
CA ILE A 86 -0.43 1.75 -0.34
C ILE A 86 0.86 0.91 -0.50
N SER A 87 0.71 -0.38 -0.79
CA SER A 87 1.81 -1.34 -1.00
C SER A 87 2.36 -1.29 -2.42
N GLN A 88 1.55 -0.86 -3.41
CA GLN A 88 2.07 -0.54 -4.74
C GLN A 88 3.24 0.43 -4.55
N PRO A 89 4.49 0.02 -4.88
CA PRO A 89 5.58 0.96 -4.89
C PRO A 89 5.16 1.98 -5.95
N ARG A 90 4.83 3.21 -5.52
CA ARG A 90 4.82 4.33 -6.45
C ARG A 90 6.21 4.33 -7.01
N LEU A 91 6.35 3.81 -8.23
CA LEU A 91 7.61 3.70 -8.93
C LEU A 91 8.21 5.08 -8.80
N ALA A 92 9.20 5.21 -7.93
CA ALA A 92 9.95 6.43 -7.83
C ALA A 92 10.54 6.53 -9.23
N TYR A 93 10.01 7.43 -10.05
CA TYR A 93 10.75 7.94 -11.19
C TYR A 93 11.93 8.67 -10.55
N VAL A 94 12.92 7.89 -10.12
CA VAL A 94 14.27 8.37 -9.99
C VAL A 94 14.60 8.71 -11.43
N THR A 95 14.55 9.99 -11.76
CA THR A 95 15.28 10.52 -12.89
C THR A 95 16.75 10.17 -12.62
N ALA A 96 17.12 8.94 -12.96
CA ALA A 96 18.48 8.48 -13.01
C ALA A 96 19.11 9.19 -14.20
N MET A 97 19.46 10.46 -14.00
CA MET A 97 20.61 11.02 -14.70
C MET A 97 21.84 10.26 -14.22
N SER A 98 22.06 9.09 -14.80
CA SER A 98 23.32 8.38 -14.79
C SER A 98 23.34 7.60 -16.10
N ARG A 99 23.70 8.31 -17.16
CA ARG A 99 24.28 7.65 -18.33
C ARG A 99 25.54 6.93 -17.83
N PRO A 100 25.70 5.62 -18.03
CA PRO A 100 27.04 5.06 -18.00
C PRO A 100 27.80 5.72 -19.14
N VAL A 101 28.82 6.50 -18.79
CA VAL A 101 29.85 6.88 -19.74
C VAL A 101 30.70 5.62 -19.84
N ASP A 102 30.42 4.77 -20.83
CA ASP A 102 31.34 3.69 -21.19
C ASP A 102 32.62 4.36 -21.69
N SER A 103 33.57 4.48 -20.77
CA SER A 103 34.94 4.85 -21.03
C SER A 103 35.64 3.64 -21.65
N ASP A 104 35.43 3.41 -22.95
CA ASP A 104 36.16 2.42 -23.74
C ASP A 104 36.49 2.91 -25.15
N ASP A 105 36.83 4.20 -25.28
CA ASP A 105 37.51 4.78 -26.45
C ASP A 105 38.92 5.24 -26.04
N LEU A 106 39.71 4.30 -25.51
CA LEU A 106 41.17 4.38 -25.57
C LEU A 106 41.61 3.89 -26.96
N VAL A 107 41.38 4.71 -27.99
CA VAL A 107 42.13 4.57 -29.25
C VAL A 107 43.50 5.20 -29.06
N ASP A 108 44.47 4.31 -28.86
CA ASP A 108 45.90 4.56 -28.91
C ASP A 108 46.25 5.24 -30.25
N TYR A 109 46.45 6.56 -30.21
CA TYR A 109 47.05 7.31 -31.32
C TYR A 109 48.56 7.04 -31.30
N THR A 110 48.95 5.81 -31.63
CA THR A 110 50.29 5.56 -32.17
C THR A 110 50.21 5.64 -33.69
N ASP A 111 51.00 6.56 -34.22
CA ASP A 111 51.55 6.58 -35.58
C ASP A 111 50.77 7.38 -36.64
N PHE A 112 50.95 8.71 -36.58
CA PHE A 112 50.90 9.56 -37.77
C PHE A 112 52.01 10.62 -37.72
N ASP A 113 52.98 10.42 -38.61
CA ASP A 113 54.02 11.30 -39.15
C ASP A 113 55.23 11.72 -38.30
N MET A 114 56.40 11.13 -38.63
CA MET A 114 57.65 11.89 -38.72
C MET A 114 58.60 11.33 -39.81
N ASP A 115 58.75 12.14 -40.87
CA ASP A 115 59.67 12.14 -42.03
C ASP A 115 59.32 11.31 -43.29
#